data_AF-A0A832C8W9-F1
#
_entry.id   AF-A0A832C8W9-F1
#
_cell.length_a   1.000
_cell.length_b   1.000
_cell.length_c   1.000
_cell.angle_alpha   90.00
_cell.angle_beta   90.00
_cell.angle_gamma   90.00
#
_symmetry.space_group_name_H-M   'P 1'
#
loop_
_entity.id
_entity.type
_entity.pdbx_description
1 polymer ?
#
loop_
_entity_poly.entity_id
_entity_poly.type
_entity_poly.pdbx_seq_one_letter_code
_entity_poly.pdbx_strand_id
1 'polypeptide(L)'
;EVPNAGEPKGFGEINVRVICGGIEVNPGDWIVADDNGVMVIPRQRAYEIARRALEVKKAEDRIRAEIEEKGRTLADVIELYKWEKVRQ
;
A
#
# COMPACT_ATOMS: atom_id res chain seq x y z
N GLU A 1 17.65 22.53 11.31
CA GLU A 1 18.57 21.86 10.39
C GLU A 1 18.61 22.65 9.10
N VAL A 2 19.80 22.86 8.54
CA VAL A 2 19.94 23.45 7.19
C VAL A 2 19.92 22.31 6.18
N PRO A 3 19.17 22.42 5.06
CA PRO A 3 19.15 21.36 4.06
C PRO A 3 20.54 21.22 3.43
N ASN A 4 21.13 20.03 3.51
CA ASN A 4 22.36 19.67 2.81
C ASN A 4 22.09 19.39 1.33
N ALA A 5 21.51 20.36 0.63
CA ALA A 5 21.47 20.31 -0.83
C ALA A 5 22.87 20.69 -1.35
N GLY A 6 23.58 19.74 -1.97
CA GLY A 6 24.83 20.04 -2.66
C GLY A 6 24.62 20.97 -3.86
N GLU A 7 25.71 21.46 -4.44
CA GLU A 7 25.64 22.29 -5.66
C GLU A 7 24.97 21.52 -6.82
N PRO A 8 23.96 22.10 -7.50
CA PRO A 8 23.29 21.45 -8.62
C PRO A 8 24.23 21.39 -9.83
N LYS A 9 24.85 20.24 -10.05
CA LYS A 9 25.84 20.04 -11.13
C LYS A 9 25.27 19.90 -12.54
N GLY A 10 23.94 19.85 -12.69
CA GLY A 10 23.26 19.81 -14.00
C GLY A 10 23.40 18.50 -14.80
N PHE A 11 24.03 17.45 -14.28
CA PHE A 11 24.24 16.17 -14.97
C PHE A 11 23.07 15.18 -14.84
N GLY A 12 21.88 15.64 -14.45
CA GLY A 12 20.71 14.79 -14.25
C GLY A 12 19.87 14.63 -15.52
N GLU A 13 19.14 13.53 -15.60
CA GLU A 13 18.15 13.29 -16.65
C GLU A 13 16.73 13.44 -16.09
N ILE A 14 15.78 13.79 -16.97
CA ILE A 14 14.35 13.95 -16.62
C ILE A 14 13.56 12.88 -17.37
N ASN A 15 12.52 12.33 -16.76
CA ASN A 15 11.68 11.28 -17.35
C ASN A 15 12.48 10.05 -17.79
N VAL A 16 13.49 9.67 -17.00
CA VAL A 16 14.18 8.39 -17.13
C VAL A 16 13.77 7.45 -16.01
N ARG A 17 13.96 6.15 -16.23
CA ARG A 17 13.80 5.13 -15.19
C ARG A 17 14.80 5.36 -14.07
N VAL A 18 14.35 5.30 -12.83
CA VAL A 18 15.19 5.43 -11.63
C VAL A 18 14.98 4.28 -10.68
N ILE A 19 15.93 4.08 -9.77
CA ILE A 19 15.79 3.16 -8.63
C ILE A 19 15.76 4.01 -7.37
N CYS A 20 14.65 3.96 -6.63
CA CYS A 20 14.45 4.68 -5.38
C CYS A 20 14.08 3.68 -4.28
N GLY A 21 14.83 3.65 -3.17
CA GLY A 21 14.57 2.69 -2.08
C GLY A 21 14.67 1.23 -2.51
N GLY A 22 15.49 0.92 -3.52
CA GLY A 22 15.60 -0.42 -4.12
C GLY A 22 14.45 -0.80 -5.06
N ILE A 23 13.48 0.10 -5.26
CA ILE A 23 12.34 -0.11 -6.15
C ILE A 23 12.54 0.65 -7.46
N GLU A 24 12.23 0.00 -8.56
CA GLU A 24 12.21 0.60 -9.89
C GLU A 24 11.00 1.52 -10.06
N VAL A 25 11.24 2.74 -10.54
CA VAL A 25 10.21 3.72 -10.88
C VAL A 25 10.38 4.12 -12.34
N ASN A 26 9.35 3.89 -13.15
CA ASN A 26 9.34 4.31 -14.54
C ASN A 26 8.53 5.60 -14.73
N PRO A 27 8.87 6.43 -15.73
CA PRO A 27 8.05 7.57 -16.11
C PRO A 27 6.60 7.16 -16.40
N GLY A 28 5.66 7.79 -15.69
CA GLY A 28 4.22 7.54 -15.83
C GLY A 28 3.66 6.47 -14.88
N ASP A 29 4.49 5.84 -14.04
CA ASP A 29 3.99 5.07 -12.90
C ASP A 29 3.30 5.98 -11.89
N TRP A 30 2.33 5.43 -11.16
CA TRP A 30 1.61 6.16 -10.14
C TRP A 30 2.33 6.03 -8.81
N ILE A 31 2.57 7.16 -8.16
CA ILE A 31 3.16 7.20 -6.82
C ILE A 31 2.05 7.54 -5.82
N VAL A 32 1.88 6.69 -4.82
CA VAL A 32 0.93 6.91 -3.72
C VAL A 32 1.72 6.96 -2.42
N ALA A 33 1.47 7.97 -1.59
CA ALA A 33 2.19 8.16 -0.34
C ALA A 33 1.21 8.62 0.76
N ASP A 34 1.42 8.10 1.95
CA ASP A 34 0.71 8.46 3.19
C ASP A 34 1.67 8.41 4.39
N ASP A 35 1.14 8.49 5.60
CA ASP A 35 1.92 8.45 6.83
C ASP A 35 2.56 7.08 7.12
N ASN A 36 2.19 6.02 6.39
CA ASN A 36 2.75 4.68 6.53
C ASN A 36 3.91 4.44 5.55
N GLY A 37 3.90 5.12 4.40
CA GLY A 37 5.04 5.09 3.48
C GLY A 37 4.69 5.51 2.05
N VAL A 38 5.51 5.05 1.11
CA VAL A 38 5.41 5.36 -0.33
C VAL A 38 5.34 4.07 -1.13
N MET A 39 4.44 4.02 -2.10
CA MET A 39 4.23 2.89 -3.00
C MET A 39 4.30 3.33 -4.46
N VAL A 40 4.91 2.47 -5.28
CA VAL A 40 5.00 2.61 -6.75
C VAL A 40 3.99 1.65 -7.39
N ILE A 41 3.09 2.18 -8.20
CA ILE A 41 2.08 1.41 -8.93
C ILE A 41 2.40 1.51 -10.43
N PRO A 42 2.78 0.38 -11.08
CA PRO A 42 3.04 0.37 -12.51
C PRO A 42 1.85 0.87 -13.32
N ARG A 43 2.08 1.77 -14.29
CA ARG A 43 1.02 2.39 -15.08
C ARG A 43 0.02 1.39 -15.67
N GLN A 44 0.53 0.27 -16.19
CA GLN A 44 -0.26 -0.76 -16.87
C GLN A 44 -1.18 -1.53 -15.91
N ARG A 45 -0.86 -1.53 -14.61
CA ARG A 45 -1.61 -2.26 -13.57
C ARG A 45 -2.42 -1.35 -12.66
N ALA A 46 -2.35 -0.03 -12.85
CA ALA A 46 -2.98 0.94 -11.96
C ALA A 46 -4.48 0.68 -11.76
N TYR A 47 -5.22 0.39 -12.84
CA TYR A 47 -6.65 0.11 -12.76
C TYR A 47 -6.96 -1.19 -11.99
N GLU A 48 -6.21 -2.26 -12.26
CA GLU A 48 -6.37 -3.55 -11.57
C GLU A 48 -6.11 -3.40 -10.06
N ILE A 49 -5.00 -2.73 -9.71
CA ILE A 49 -4.60 -2.51 -8.32
C ILE A 49 -5.63 -1.65 -7.59
N ALA A 50 -6.08 -0.55 -8.19
CA ALA A 50 -7.11 0.31 -7.62
C ALA A 50 -8.42 -0.45 -7.38
N ARG A 51 -8.85 -1.29 -8.33
CA ARG A 51 -10.06 -2.12 -8.18
C ARG A 51 -9.91 -3.11 -7.03
N ARG A 52 -8.77 -3.81 -6.91
CA ARG A 52 -8.52 -4.75 -5.81
C ARG A 52 -8.46 -4.04 -4.45
N ALA A 53 -7.81 -2.87 -4.39
CA ALA A 53 -7.76 -2.07 -3.17
C ALA A 53 -9.17 -1.66 -2.69
N LEU A 54 -10.07 -1.33 -3.61
CA LEU A 54 -11.45 -1.02 -3.25
C LEU A 54 -12.19 -2.22 -2.65
N GLU A 55 -11.96 -3.42 -3.16
CA GLU A 55 -12.57 -4.64 -2.59
C GLU A 55 -12.02 -4.96 -1.20
N VAL A 56 -10.72 -4.76 -0.98
CA VAL A 56 -10.11 -4.86 0.37
C VAL A 56 -10.75 -3.86 1.32
N LYS A 57 -10.86 -2.59 0.92
CA LYS A 57 -11.50 -1.55 1.74
C LYS A 57 -12.93 -1.91 2.13
N LYS A 58 -13.74 -2.39 1.19
CA LYS A 58 -15.12 -2.85 1.48
C LYS A 58 -15.15 -3.97 2.50
N ALA A 59 -14.21 -4.93 2.39
CA ALA A 59 -14.12 -6.03 3.35
C ALA A 59 -13.71 -5.53 4.74
N GLU A 60 -12.75 -4.61 4.83
CA GLU A 60 -12.33 -3.97 6.08
C GLU A 60 -13.45 -3.15 6.72
N ASP A 61 -14.19 -2.36 5.93
CA ASP A 61 -15.33 -1.58 6.41
C ASP A 61 -16.43 -2.48 6.97
N ARG A 62 -16.70 -3.63 6.32
CA ARG A 62 -17.63 -4.64 6.85
C ARG A 62 -17.14 -5.24 8.17
N ILE A 63 -15.85 -5.59 8.26
CA ILE A 63 -15.26 -6.13 9.50
C ILE A 63 -15.37 -5.10 10.62
N ARG A 64 -15.08 -3.83 10.32
CA ARG A 64 -15.18 -2.72 11.28
C ARG A 64 -16.61 -2.57 11.80
N ALA A 65 -17.60 -2.60 10.92
CA ALA A 65 -19.01 -2.52 11.32
C ALA A 65 -19.44 -3.70 12.22
N GLU A 66 -19.01 -4.94 11.95
CA GLU A 66 -19.31 -6.08 12.83
C GLU A 66 -18.73 -5.91 14.24
N ILE A 67 -17.56 -5.26 14.35
CA ILE A 67 -16.91 -5.01 15.65
C ILE A 67 -17.61 -3.86 16.38
N GLU A 68 -17.80 -2.72 15.70
CA GLU A 68 -18.31 -1.49 16.32
C GLU A 68 -19.82 -1.57 16.62
N GLU A 69 -20.62 -2.09 15.68
CA GLU A 69 -22.09 -2.10 15.81
C GLU A 69 -22.60 -3.32 16.57
N LYS A 70 -21.96 -4.49 16.38
CA LYS A 70 -22.44 -5.77 16.94
C LYS A 70 -21.58 -6.28 18.11
N GLY A 71 -20.49 -5.60 18.44
CA GLY A 71 -19.62 -5.95 19.57
C GLY A 71 -18.90 -7.29 19.42
N ARG A 72 -18.76 -7.81 18.18
CA ARG A 72 -18.04 -9.07 17.93
C ARG A 72 -16.54 -8.85 18.02
N THR A 73 -15.80 -9.86 18.45
CA THR A 73 -14.32 -9.77 18.45
C THR A 73 -13.78 -9.94 17.03
N LEU A 74 -12.60 -9.39 16.75
CA LEU A 74 -11.93 -9.58 15.46
C LEU A 74 -11.75 -11.06 15.11
N ALA A 75 -11.37 -11.88 16.10
CA ALA A 75 -11.16 -13.32 15.94
C ALA A 75 -12.43 -14.05 15.48
N ASP A 76 -13.59 -13.64 16.00
CA ASP A 76 -14.89 -14.21 15.60
C ASP A 76 -15.29 -13.79 14.18
N VAL A 77 -15.01 -12.55 13.80
CA VAL A 77 -15.40 -12.01 12.48
C VAL A 77 -14.56 -12.60 11.36
N ILE A 78 -13.26 -12.82 11.59
CA ILE A 78 -12.36 -13.43 10.60
C ILE A 78 -12.34 -14.97 10.68
N GLU A 79 -13.13 -15.56 11.58
CA GLU A 79 -13.22 -17.00 11.81
C GLU A 79 -11.85 -17.67 12.06
N LEU A 80 -10.97 -17.00 12.81
CA LEU A 80 -9.57 -17.39 12.99
C LEU A 80 -9.41 -18.87 13.39
N TYR A 81 -10.25 -19.34 14.31
CA TYR A 81 -10.23 -20.70 14.84
C TYR A 81 -10.67 -21.79 13.86
N LYS A 82 -11.33 -21.47 12.73
CA LYS A 82 -11.62 -22.46 11.70
C LYS A 82 -10.37 -22.90 10.93
N TRP A 83 -9.33 -22.07 10.94
CA TRP A 83 -8.10 -22.28 10.18
C TRP A 83 -6.91 -22.69 11.06
N GLU A 84 -7.05 -22.61 12.39
CA GLU A 84 -6.05 -23.18 13.30
C GLU A 84 -6.10 -24.71 13.25
N LYS A 85 -5.02 -25.33 12.76
CA LYS A 85 -4.79 -26.75 12.99
C LYS A 85 -4.62 -26.95 14.48
N VAL A 86 -5.62 -27.53 15.14
CA VAL A 86 -5.47 -28.08 16.49
C VAL A 86 -4.29 -29.06 16.43
N ARG A 87 -3.15 -28.71 17.03
CA ARG A 87 -2.07 -29.68 17.27
C ARG A 87 -2.66 -30.73 18.22
N GLN A 88 -2.93 -31.92 17.69
CA GLN A 88 -3.06 -33.13 18.49
C GLN A 88 -1.74 -33.44 19.19
#